data_AF-A0A8T1UJ08-F1
#
_entry.id   AF-A0A8T1UJ08-F1
#
_cell.length_a   1.000
_cell.length_b   1.000
_cell.length_c   1.000
_cell.angle_alpha   90.00
_cell.angle_beta   90.00
_cell.angle_gamma   90.00
#
_symmetry.space_group_name_H-M   'P 1'
#
loop_
_entity.id
_entity.type
_entity.pdbx_description
1 polymer ?
#
loop_
_entity_poly.entity_id
_entity_poly.type
_entity_poly.pdbx_seq_one_letter_code
_entity_poly.pdbx_strand_id
1 'polypeptide(L)'
;MAVKDAITALEFDYYVLGVALFRLFTTVGFCVIFAILVNSGTPNEQMYTQSNAVSTKLAPVTSSPFHSDTTVQFYDIDSVDDIYDWLTDTFIPTVFVMTDHTGKALPEHQLGHLDLANRVLGGVILDMTPREYESCDKEFVLLELYPMCTYVDYPGTVTGFLDVTWDATKAKAAIATLKQGGTWVNYHSQQLAITVATYSGEVSVFTVSHLKVNFLKTVIDALDKVAAWTDALSITGAIAVFQLGVFTIHQLSFHPQLNVLARTVVKSLRQFRDFFLVFIIIFITFSFMGNLLFGGQVREFSTAALSRDSCMNMLFGTFNFDTIYNIRGSGWFYWGYMTIVSLILLNMMLAIVMGTYKVMNKDGYQGEINVLLASRISTIHRYLVQYVRKNIGKPFRYLIAKLTRHKPSEKDCHATKKDTSKLNHHHVIAYGKFRPPLLLEVLKTKLEHDRAYTSTTMLTPTLLRGLFPNFPISDKEMIDTFEFLHQGFVLNEAVTKQGQTKKLVSGQTKASRLAELHQILEKTHKEIQILTANETQ
;
A
#
# COMPACT_ATOMS: atom_id res chain seq x y z
N MET A 1 4.18 37.36 -29.41
CA MET A 1 4.68 35.99 -29.11
C MET A 1 5.15 35.37 -30.41
N ALA A 2 6.33 34.74 -30.47
CA ALA A 2 6.78 34.11 -31.71
C ALA A 2 5.96 32.85 -32.01
N VAL A 3 5.79 32.50 -33.29
CA VAL A 3 5.07 31.29 -33.71
C VAL A 3 5.67 30.03 -33.08
N LYS A 4 7.01 29.97 -32.92
CA LYS A 4 7.69 28.87 -32.22
C LYS A 4 7.27 28.73 -30.75
N ASP A 5 7.10 29.85 -30.05
CA ASP A 5 6.70 29.85 -28.64
C ASP A 5 5.25 29.39 -28.48
N ALA A 6 4.37 29.81 -29.41
CA ALA A 6 2.98 29.35 -29.47
C ALA A 6 2.88 27.84 -29.76
N ILE A 7 3.69 27.32 -30.69
CA ILE A 7 3.78 25.87 -30.96
C ILE A 7 4.27 25.13 -29.70
N THR A 8 5.29 25.65 -29.02
CA THR A 8 5.84 25.04 -27.81
C THR A 8 4.81 24.99 -26.67
N ALA A 9 4.02 26.06 -26.49
CA ALA A 9 2.93 26.10 -25.51
C ALA A 9 1.83 25.07 -25.82
N LEU A 10 1.45 24.94 -27.09
CA LEU A 10 0.44 23.97 -27.54
C LEU A 10 0.93 22.52 -27.45
N GLU A 11 2.21 22.27 -27.73
CA GLU A 11 2.84 20.95 -27.55
C GLU A 11 2.90 20.54 -26.08
N PHE A 12 3.20 21.48 -25.18
CA PHE A 12 3.17 21.25 -23.74
C PHE A 12 1.77 20.82 -23.27
N ASP A 13 0.71 21.53 -23.67
CA ASP A 13 -0.66 21.17 -23.29
C ASP A 13 -1.08 19.78 -23.81
N TYR A 14 -0.72 19.45 -25.06
CA TYR A 14 -1.14 18.20 -25.70
C TYR A 14 -0.32 16.99 -25.25
N TYR A 15 1.01 17.07 -25.33
CA TYR A 15 1.90 15.93 -25.09
C TYR A 15 2.33 15.79 -23.63
N VAL A 16 2.49 16.89 -22.89
CA VAL A 16 2.94 16.83 -21.48
C VAL A 16 1.73 16.69 -20.57
N LEU A 17 0.78 17.63 -20.63
CA LEU A 17 -0.36 17.65 -19.72
C LEU A 17 -1.41 16.58 -20.09
N GLY A 18 -1.75 16.45 -21.38
CA GLY A 18 -2.70 15.45 -21.87
C GLY A 18 -2.29 13.99 -21.59
N VAL A 19 -1.04 13.63 -21.92
CA VAL A 19 -0.52 12.27 -21.67
C VAL A 19 -0.35 12.00 -20.18
N ALA A 20 0.11 12.98 -19.40
CA ALA A 20 0.24 12.82 -17.94
C ALA A 20 -1.12 12.58 -17.27
N LEU A 21 -2.15 13.36 -17.64
CA LEU A 21 -3.51 13.15 -17.14
C LEU A 21 -4.06 11.78 -17.54
N PHE A 22 -3.86 11.35 -18.80
CA PHE A 22 -4.30 10.03 -19.26
C PHE A 22 -3.61 8.90 -18.48
N ARG A 23 -2.29 8.99 -18.26
CA ARG A 23 -1.54 8.01 -17.46
C ARG A 23 -2.03 8.00 -16.01
N LEU A 24 -2.29 9.17 -15.41
CA LEU A 24 -2.82 9.26 -14.05
C LEU A 24 -4.18 8.56 -13.95
N PHE A 25 -5.14 8.91 -14.80
CA PHE A 25 -6.49 8.33 -14.74
C PHE A 25 -6.49 6.82 -14.99
N THR A 26 -5.68 6.35 -15.95
CA THR A 26 -5.55 4.91 -16.21
C THR A 26 -4.90 4.17 -15.04
N THR A 27 -3.89 4.77 -14.40
CA THR A 27 -3.20 4.18 -13.24
C THR A 27 -4.12 4.16 -12.02
N VAL A 28 -4.78 5.26 -11.69
CA VAL A 28 -5.76 5.33 -10.59
C VAL A 28 -6.91 4.35 -10.84
N GLY A 29 -7.43 4.28 -12.07
CA GLY A 29 -8.44 3.32 -12.46
C GLY A 29 -7.99 1.87 -12.26
N PHE A 30 -6.76 1.53 -12.69
CA PHE A 30 -6.18 0.22 -12.44
C PHE A 30 -5.99 -0.06 -10.94
N CYS A 31 -5.49 0.89 -10.16
CA CYS A 31 -5.32 0.74 -8.70
C CYS A 31 -6.67 0.44 -8.02
N VAL A 32 -7.73 1.16 -8.38
CA VAL A 32 -9.08 0.93 -7.83
C VAL A 32 -9.61 -0.43 -8.25
N ILE A 33 -9.50 -0.81 -9.53
CA ILE A 33 -9.94 -2.12 -10.01
C ILE A 33 -9.16 -3.24 -9.33
N PHE A 34 -7.84 -3.12 -9.22
CA PHE A 34 -6.99 -4.10 -8.55
C PHE A 34 -7.35 -4.24 -7.07
N ALA A 35 -7.54 -3.11 -6.36
CA ALA A 35 -7.97 -3.13 -4.97
C ALA A 35 -9.35 -3.78 -4.81
N ILE A 36 -10.30 -3.48 -5.70
CA ILE A 36 -11.61 -4.13 -5.71
C ILE A 36 -11.45 -5.63 -5.94
N LEU A 37 -10.71 -6.06 -6.97
CA LEU A 37 -10.52 -7.48 -7.28
C LEU A 37 -9.87 -8.26 -6.14
N VAL A 38 -8.86 -7.69 -5.48
CA VAL A 38 -8.20 -8.30 -4.32
C VAL A 38 -9.18 -8.43 -3.15
N ASN A 39 -9.94 -7.37 -2.83
CA ASN A 39 -10.88 -7.41 -1.71
C ASN A 39 -12.18 -8.17 -2.00
N SER A 40 -12.60 -8.27 -3.27
CA SER A 40 -13.78 -9.04 -3.66
C SER A 40 -13.46 -10.52 -3.89
N GLY A 41 -12.20 -10.84 -4.22
CA GLY A 41 -11.74 -12.19 -4.49
C GLY A 41 -11.58 -13.04 -3.23
N THR A 42 -11.30 -12.40 -2.09
CA THR A 42 -11.20 -13.08 -0.79
C THR A 42 -12.21 -12.47 0.20
N PRO A 43 -13.17 -13.24 0.73
CA PRO A 43 -14.16 -12.73 1.67
C PRO A 43 -13.54 -12.56 3.07
N ASN A 44 -12.62 -11.61 3.22
CA ASN A 44 -11.77 -11.45 4.41
C ASN A 44 -12.58 -11.30 5.70
N GLU A 45 -13.69 -10.56 5.66
CA GLU A 45 -14.58 -10.37 6.82
C GLU A 45 -15.22 -11.68 7.25
N GLN A 46 -15.77 -12.45 6.30
CA GLN A 46 -16.37 -13.76 6.58
C GLN A 46 -15.31 -14.76 7.06
N MET A 47 -14.13 -14.76 6.47
CA MET A 47 -13.03 -15.63 6.91
C MET A 47 -12.58 -15.28 8.34
N TYR A 48 -12.49 -13.98 8.66
CA TYR A 48 -12.16 -13.53 10.01
C TYR A 48 -13.23 -13.92 11.03
N THR A 49 -14.52 -13.67 10.74
CA THR A 49 -15.60 -14.00 11.67
C THR A 49 -15.71 -15.51 11.89
N GLN A 50 -15.56 -16.32 10.84
CA GLN A 50 -15.53 -17.78 10.97
C GLN A 50 -14.32 -18.28 11.76
N SER A 51 -13.12 -17.79 11.44
CA SER A 51 -11.90 -18.17 12.17
C SER A 51 -12.02 -17.82 13.66
N ASN A 52 -12.52 -16.63 13.98
CA ASN A 52 -12.74 -16.21 15.36
C ASN A 52 -13.86 -16.99 16.06
N ALA A 53 -14.95 -17.33 15.37
CA ALA A 53 -16.02 -18.17 15.91
C ALA A 53 -15.52 -19.58 16.28
N VAL A 54 -14.68 -20.18 15.42
CA VAL A 54 -14.09 -21.50 15.69
C VAL A 54 -13.05 -21.40 16.82
N SER A 55 -12.17 -20.39 16.78
CA SER A 55 -11.14 -20.19 17.80
C SER A 55 -11.72 -19.94 19.19
N THR A 56 -12.77 -19.13 19.31
CA THR A 56 -13.39 -18.83 20.61
C THR A 56 -14.09 -20.04 21.22
N LYS A 57 -14.53 -21.01 20.40
CA LYS A 57 -15.09 -22.29 20.89
C LYS A 57 -14.01 -23.28 21.31
N LEU A 58 -12.95 -23.43 20.53
CA LEU A 58 -11.90 -24.42 20.79
C LEU A 58 -10.89 -23.98 21.86
N ALA A 59 -10.58 -22.68 21.91
CA ALA A 59 -9.60 -22.10 22.84
C ALA A 59 -10.01 -20.65 23.18
N PRO A 60 -11.02 -20.45 24.05
CA PRO A 60 -11.40 -19.12 24.50
C PRO A 60 -10.24 -18.45 25.25
N VAL A 61 -10.03 -17.15 25.01
CA VAL A 61 -9.03 -16.38 25.75
C VAL A 61 -9.53 -16.16 27.17
N THR A 62 -8.78 -16.62 28.16
CA THR A 62 -9.11 -16.45 29.58
C THR A 62 -8.84 -15.00 29.98
N SER A 63 -9.89 -14.32 30.47
CA SER A 63 -9.84 -12.89 30.85
C SER A 63 -9.52 -12.66 32.33
N SER A 64 -9.34 -13.73 33.12
CA SER A 64 -9.04 -13.68 34.55
C SER A 64 -8.15 -14.85 34.97
N PRO A 65 -7.06 -14.63 35.72
CA PRO A 65 -6.25 -15.69 36.33
C PRO A 65 -6.93 -16.37 37.54
N PHE A 66 -8.18 -16.00 37.85
CA PHE A 66 -9.00 -16.66 38.86
C PHE A 66 -10.30 -17.13 38.22
N HIS A 67 -10.45 -18.44 38.06
CA HIS A 67 -11.71 -19.09 37.72
C HIS A 67 -12.15 -20.02 38.86
N SER A 68 -13.45 -19.96 39.16
CA SER A 68 -14.17 -20.81 40.10
C SER A 68 -14.78 -22.05 39.43
N ASP A 69 -14.53 -22.25 38.13
CA ASP A 69 -14.91 -23.45 37.38
C ASP A 69 -13.75 -24.45 37.40
N THR A 70 -14.09 -25.72 37.61
CA THR A 70 -13.13 -26.83 37.78
C THR A 70 -12.59 -27.37 36.45
N THR A 71 -12.95 -26.78 35.32
CA THR A 71 -12.60 -27.28 33.98
C THR A 71 -11.39 -26.54 33.40
N VAL A 72 -10.34 -27.30 33.07
CA VAL A 72 -9.11 -26.79 32.46
C VAL A 72 -9.40 -26.16 31.09
N GLN A 73 -8.86 -24.98 30.83
CA GLN A 73 -8.91 -24.29 29.53
C GLN A 73 -7.62 -24.50 28.74
N PHE A 74 -7.67 -24.37 27.41
CA PHE A 74 -6.52 -24.67 26.54
C PHE A 74 -5.26 -23.84 26.87
N TYR A 75 -5.43 -22.55 27.20
CA TYR A 75 -4.30 -21.67 27.54
C TYR A 75 -3.78 -21.85 28.96
N ASP A 76 -4.51 -22.56 29.82
CA ASP A 76 -4.17 -22.80 31.22
C ASP A 76 -3.59 -24.22 31.45
N ILE A 77 -3.23 -24.93 30.36
CA ILE A 77 -2.61 -26.26 30.44
C ILE A 77 -1.15 -26.11 30.89
N ASP A 78 -0.86 -26.54 32.11
CA ASP A 78 0.48 -26.48 32.71
C ASP A 78 1.14 -27.85 32.88
N SER A 79 0.35 -28.92 33.02
CA SER A 79 0.84 -30.28 33.23
C SER A 79 0.31 -31.28 32.20
N VAL A 80 0.91 -32.48 32.18
CA VAL A 80 0.46 -33.59 31.33
C VAL A 80 -0.95 -34.04 31.72
N ASP A 81 -1.29 -34.02 33.00
CA ASP A 81 -2.61 -34.43 33.48
C ASP A 81 -3.70 -33.45 33.03
N ASP A 82 -3.40 -32.15 33.06
CA ASP A 82 -4.29 -31.08 32.58
C ASP A 82 -4.68 -31.27 31.11
N ILE A 83 -3.83 -31.88 30.29
CA ILE A 83 -4.14 -32.20 28.89
C ILE A 83 -5.27 -33.22 28.81
N TYR A 84 -5.19 -34.29 29.61
CA TYR A 84 -6.22 -35.32 29.62
C TYR A 84 -7.53 -34.79 30.20
N ASP A 85 -7.45 -33.93 31.21
CA ASP A 85 -8.61 -33.31 31.85
C ASP A 85 -9.26 -32.31 30.88
N TRP A 86 -8.48 -31.45 30.22
CA TRP A 86 -8.96 -30.57 29.14
C TRP A 86 -9.58 -31.37 27.98
N LEU A 87 -8.94 -32.47 27.53
CA LEU A 87 -9.47 -33.31 26.46
C LEU A 87 -10.84 -33.90 26.84
N THR A 88 -10.97 -34.37 28.07
CA THR A 88 -12.13 -35.13 28.54
C THR A 88 -13.28 -34.21 28.96
N ASP A 89 -12.99 -33.09 29.61
CA ASP A 89 -13.98 -32.24 30.26
C ASP A 89 -14.30 -30.98 29.46
N THR A 90 -13.40 -30.54 28.56
CA THR A 90 -13.59 -29.31 27.78
C THR A 90 -13.67 -29.60 26.27
N PHE A 91 -12.67 -30.23 25.69
CA PHE A 91 -12.56 -30.43 24.24
C PHE A 91 -13.60 -31.41 23.68
N ILE A 92 -13.69 -32.63 24.23
CA ILE A 92 -14.65 -33.64 23.73
C ILE A 92 -16.10 -33.14 23.84
N PRO A 93 -16.57 -32.59 24.97
CA PRO A 93 -17.92 -32.04 25.05
C PRO A 93 -18.19 -30.91 24.05
N THR A 94 -17.16 -30.14 23.69
CA THR A 94 -17.27 -29.03 22.72
C THR A 94 -17.37 -29.51 21.27
N VAL A 95 -16.63 -30.56 20.90
CA VAL A 95 -16.56 -31.06 19.52
C VAL A 95 -17.58 -32.16 19.22
N PHE A 96 -17.85 -33.04 20.19
CA PHE A 96 -18.72 -34.22 20.05
C PHE A 96 -20.10 -33.95 20.66
N VAL A 97 -20.75 -32.89 20.22
CA VAL A 97 -22.10 -32.53 20.67
C VAL A 97 -23.11 -33.54 20.11
N MET A 98 -23.81 -34.23 21.00
CA MET A 98 -24.77 -35.30 20.68
C MET A 98 -26.22 -34.92 20.95
N THR A 99 -26.45 -33.84 21.69
CA THR A 99 -27.78 -33.39 22.07
C THR A 99 -28.00 -31.93 21.69
N ASP A 100 -29.24 -31.59 21.36
CA ASP A 100 -29.63 -30.19 21.19
C ASP A 100 -29.71 -29.45 22.55
N HIS A 101 -30.04 -28.16 22.50
CA HIS A 101 -30.24 -27.32 23.68
C HIS A 101 -31.38 -27.79 24.61
N THR A 102 -32.23 -28.72 24.15
CA THR A 102 -33.31 -29.33 24.93
C THR A 102 -32.95 -30.71 25.47
N GLY A 103 -31.74 -31.22 25.19
CA GLY A 103 -31.27 -32.53 25.60
C GLY A 103 -31.74 -33.68 24.68
N LYS A 104 -32.32 -33.38 23.50
CA LYS A 104 -32.74 -34.41 22.54
C LYS A 104 -31.57 -34.83 21.65
N ALA A 105 -31.42 -36.12 21.41
CA ALA A 105 -30.38 -36.66 20.55
C ALA A 105 -30.44 -36.07 19.12
N LEU A 106 -29.29 -35.61 18.63
CA LEU A 106 -29.12 -35.07 17.30
C LEU A 106 -29.10 -36.20 16.26
N PRO A 107 -29.74 -36.02 15.09
CA PRO A 107 -29.60 -36.94 13.96
C PRO A 107 -28.14 -37.06 13.50
N GLU A 108 -27.78 -38.19 12.89
CA GLU A 108 -26.41 -38.47 12.40
C GLU A 108 -25.83 -37.36 11.49
N HIS A 109 -26.66 -36.76 10.64
CA HIS A 109 -26.27 -35.65 9.76
C HIS A 109 -26.04 -34.32 10.49
N GLN A 110 -26.46 -34.21 11.75
CA GLN A 110 -26.27 -33.05 12.62
C GLN A 110 -25.18 -33.27 13.67
N LEU A 111 -24.50 -34.41 13.66
CA LEU A 111 -23.37 -34.65 14.56
C LEU A 111 -22.14 -33.81 14.16
N GLY A 112 -21.37 -33.42 15.18
CA GLY A 112 -20.14 -32.65 15.01
C GLY A 112 -20.34 -31.15 14.76
N HIS A 113 -21.49 -30.58 15.12
CA HIS A 113 -21.66 -29.13 15.12
C HIS A 113 -20.88 -28.51 16.29
N LEU A 114 -19.93 -27.64 15.96
CA LEU A 114 -19.17 -26.84 16.93
C LEU A 114 -19.98 -25.59 17.34
N ASP A 115 -20.80 -25.09 16.42
CA ASP A 115 -21.78 -24.03 16.59
C ASP A 115 -22.88 -24.18 15.52
N LEU A 116 -23.88 -23.29 15.50
CA LEU A 116 -24.99 -23.29 14.55
C LEU A 116 -24.57 -23.36 13.07
N ALA A 117 -23.42 -22.79 12.71
CA ALA A 117 -22.96 -22.71 11.32
C ALA A 117 -21.80 -23.66 10.99
N ASN A 118 -21.03 -24.13 11.99
CA ASN A 118 -19.76 -24.81 11.80
C ASN A 118 -19.83 -26.29 12.16
N ARG A 119 -19.45 -27.15 11.23
CA ARG A 119 -19.43 -28.61 11.42
C ARG A 119 -18.02 -29.18 11.25
N VAL A 120 -17.63 -30.07 12.14
CA VAL A 120 -16.37 -30.83 12.05
C VAL A 120 -16.47 -31.88 10.94
N LEU A 121 -15.43 -31.96 10.11
CA LEU A 121 -15.35 -32.86 8.98
C LEU A 121 -14.57 -34.14 9.33
N GLY A 122 -15.24 -35.29 9.26
CA GLY A 122 -14.65 -36.61 9.46
C GLY A 122 -14.31 -36.91 10.92
N GLY A 123 -13.45 -36.12 11.54
CA GLY A 123 -12.99 -36.37 12.90
C GLY A 123 -11.88 -35.44 13.35
N VAL A 124 -11.31 -35.77 14.50
CA VAL A 124 -10.18 -35.08 15.10
C VAL A 124 -8.93 -35.93 14.94
N ILE A 125 -7.86 -35.32 14.42
CA ILE A 125 -6.54 -35.95 14.32
C ILE A 125 -5.71 -35.54 15.54
N LEU A 126 -5.11 -36.54 16.18
CA LEU A 126 -4.30 -36.41 17.37
C LEU A 126 -2.86 -36.85 17.05
N ASP A 127 -1.96 -35.90 16.82
CA ASP A 127 -0.57 -36.18 16.50
C ASP A 127 0.32 -35.96 17.71
N MET A 128 0.93 -37.03 18.23
CA MET A 128 1.91 -36.96 19.30
C MET A 128 3.30 -37.27 18.73
N THR A 129 4.24 -36.36 18.96
CA THR A 129 5.64 -36.56 18.62
C THR A 129 6.37 -36.99 19.89
N PRO A 130 6.86 -38.24 19.98
CA PRO A 130 7.60 -38.70 21.14
C PRO A 130 9.00 -38.07 21.13
N ARG A 131 9.59 -37.99 22.31
CA ARG A 131 10.97 -37.59 22.49
C ARG A 131 11.85 -38.83 22.37
N GLU A 132 12.79 -38.80 21.44
CA GLU A 132 13.82 -39.84 21.36
C GLU A 132 15.03 -39.45 22.22
N TYR A 133 15.66 -40.45 22.83
CA TYR A 133 16.79 -40.28 23.73
C TYR A 133 18.05 -40.87 23.11
N GLU A 134 19.13 -40.10 23.07
CA GLU A 134 20.46 -40.53 22.66
C GLU A 134 21.45 -40.43 23.83
N SER A 135 22.58 -41.13 23.74
CA SER A 135 23.62 -40.99 24.77
C SER A 135 24.18 -39.57 24.75
N CYS A 136 24.16 -38.88 25.90
CA CYS A 136 24.79 -37.56 26.01
C CYS A 136 26.29 -37.62 25.67
N ASP A 137 26.84 -36.55 25.11
CA ASP A 137 28.27 -36.43 24.85
C ASP A 137 29.11 -36.59 26.13
N LYS A 138 30.24 -37.30 26.01
CA LYS A 138 31.05 -37.80 27.13
C LYS A 138 31.76 -36.73 27.97
N GLU A 139 31.64 -35.45 27.63
CA GLU A 139 32.25 -34.33 28.38
C GLU A 139 31.32 -33.75 29.46
N PHE A 140 30.11 -34.27 29.62
CA PHE A 140 29.16 -33.75 30.59
C PHE A 140 29.46 -34.26 32.02
N VAL A 141 29.82 -33.36 32.94
CA VAL A 141 30.13 -33.69 34.36
C VAL A 141 28.97 -34.40 35.08
N LEU A 142 27.74 -34.23 34.60
CA LEU A 142 26.55 -34.87 35.17
C LEU A 142 26.11 -36.12 34.40
N LEU A 143 26.97 -36.73 33.57
CA LEU A 143 26.62 -37.95 32.81
C LEU A 143 26.17 -39.11 33.73
N GLU A 144 26.70 -39.15 34.96
CA GLU A 144 26.33 -40.13 35.98
C GLU A 144 24.91 -39.89 36.54
N LEU A 145 24.43 -38.64 36.52
CA LEU A 145 23.05 -38.28 36.89
C LEU A 145 22.08 -38.27 35.69
N TYR A 146 22.58 -37.95 34.49
CA TYR A 146 21.79 -37.80 33.26
C TYR A 146 22.51 -38.48 32.08
N PRO A 147 22.39 -39.82 31.95
CA PRO A 147 23.10 -40.56 30.90
C PRO A 147 22.49 -40.39 29.50
N MET A 148 21.24 -39.92 29.42
CA MET A 148 20.46 -39.82 28.19
C MET A 148 20.07 -38.36 27.90
N CYS A 149 20.42 -37.89 26.70
CA CYS A 149 20.07 -36.59 26.15
C CYS A 149 18.94 -36.76 25.13
N THR A 150 18.25 -35.68 24.78
CA THR A 150 17.06 -35.73 23.94
C THR A 150 17.37 -35.29 22.52
N TYR A 151 17.01 -36.09 21.54
CA TYR A 151 17.14 -35.76 20.12
C TYR A 151 16.07 -34.72 19.74
N VAL A 152 16.51 -33.57 19.19
CA VAL A 152 15.65 -32.38 18.99
C VAL A 152 14.72 -32.51 17.77
N ASP A 153 15.13 -33.27 16.75
CA ASP A 153 14.49 -33.32 15.43
C ASP A 153 13.98 -34.73 15.07
N TYR A 154 13.30 -35.40 16.01
CA TYR A 154 12.77 -36.74 15.75
C TYR A 154 11.60 -36.70 14.75
N PRO A 155 11.65 -37.44 13.62
CA PRO A 155 10.61 -37.39 12.59
C PRO A 155 9.41 -38.32 12.87
N GLY A 156 9.45 -39.14 13.93
CA GLY A 156 8.36 -40.07 14.20
C GLY A 156 7.16 -39.36 14.84
N THR A 157 5.96 -39.68 14.35
CA THR A 157 4.70 -39.16 14.89
C THR A 157 3.74 -40.32 15.12
N VAL A 158 3.11 -40.34 16.29
CA VAL A 158 2.05 -41.28 16.63
C VAL A 158 0.72 -40.57 16.42
N THR A 159 0.03 -40.95 15.34
CA THR A 159 -1.26 -40.38 14.96
C THR A 159 -2.41 -41.22 15.52
N GLY A 160 -3.31 -40.56 16.25
CA GLY A 160 -4.62 -41.07 16.63
C GLY A 160 -5.73 -40.36 15.85
N PHE A 161 -6.88 -41.02 15.71
CA PHE A 161 -8.05 -40.45 15.05
C PHE A 161 -9.30 -40.69 15.89
N LEU A 162 -10.04 -39.62 16.18
CA LEU A 162 -11.35 -39.68 16.81
C LEU A 162 -12.41 -39.37 15.76
N ASP A 163 -13.21 -40.36 15.41
CA ASP A 163 -14.29 -40.23 14.43
C ASP A 163 -15.44 -39.42 15.02
N VAL A 164 -15.86 -38.36 14.33
CA VAL A 164 -16.92 -37.43 14.80
C VAL A 164 -18.28 -38.10 14.99
N THR A 165 -18.50 -39.28 14.37
CA THR A 165 -19.72 -40.08 14.53
C THR A 165 -19.80 -40.80 15.88
N TRP A 166 -18.72 -40.86 16.65
CA TRP A 166 -18.69 -41.51 17.96
C TRP A 166 -19.39 -40.66 19.01
N ASP A 167 -20.16 -41.31 19.90
CA ASP A 167 -20.70 -40.67 21.10
C ASP A 167 -19.57 -40.09 21.97
N ALA A 168 -19.86 -38.98 22.66
CA ALA A 168 -18.93 -38.32 23.58
C ALA A 168 -18.39 -39.31 24.62
N THR A 169 -19.23 -40.22 25.12
CA THR A 169 -18.82 -41.28 26.06
C THR A 169 -17.76 -42.21 25.46
N LYS A 170 -17.92 -42.58 24.19
CA LYS A 170 -16.97 -43.45 23.47
C LYS A 170 -15.65 -42.72 23.19
N ALA A 171 -15.71 -41.44 22.81
CA ALA A 171 -14.52 -40.62 22.64
C ALA A 171 -13.76 -40.46 23.97
N LYS A 172 -14.46 -40.18 25.08
CA LYS A 172 -13.87 -40.12 26.43
C LYS A 172 -13.22 -41.45 26.83
N ALA A 173 -13.89 -42.58 26.55
CA ALA A 173 -13.34 -43.91 26.82
C ALA A 173 -12.07 -44.20 26.02
N ALA A 174 -12.00 -43.75 24.76
CA ALA A 174 -10.78 -43.87 23.95
C ALA A 174 -9.61 -43.09 24.55
N ILE A 175 -9.85 -41.83 24.97
CA ILE A 175 -8.82 -41.03 25.67
C ILE A 175 -8.43 -41.65 27.01
N ALA A 176 -9.39 -42.17 27.78
CA ALA A 176 -9.11 -42.86 29.04
C ALA A 176 -8.25 -44.12 28.83
N THR A 177 -8.47 -44.86 27.74
CA THR A 177 -7.64 -46.01 27.36
C THR A 177 -6.21 -45.57 27.01
N LEU A 178 -6.05 -44.45 26.29
CA LEU A 178 -4.74 -43.87 26.00
C LEU A 178 -4.02 -43.39 27.27
N LYS A 179 -4.75 -42.78 28.22
CA LYS A 179 -4.24 -42.37 29.55
C LYS A 179 -3.77 -43.59 30.35
N GLN A 180 -4.59 -44.65 30.43
CA GLN A 180 -4.25 -45.89 31.13
C GLN A 180 -3.08 -46.65 30.49
N GLY A 181 -2.97 -46.60 29.16
CA GLY A 181 -1.85 -47.21 28.43
C GLY A 181 -0.50 -46.54 28.68
N GLY A 182 -0.47 -45.30 29.17
CA GLY A 182 0.74 -44.56 29.57
C GLY A 182 1.76 -44.23 28.47
N THR A 183 1.49 -44.64 27.22
CA THR A 183 2.44 -44.61 26.10
C THR A 183 2.18 -43.49 25.09
N TRP A 184 1.06 -42.79 25.20
CA TRP A 184 0.70 -41.72 24.27
C TRP A 184 1.26 -40.35 24.70
N VAL A 185 0.53 -39.54 25.47
CA VAL A 185 1.04 -38.25 25.96
C VAL A 185 1.57 -38.41 27.38
N ASN A 186 2.87 -38.20 27.55
CA ASN A 186 3.55 -38.30 28.84
C ASN A 186 4.74 -37.33 28.92
N TYR A 187 5.52 -37.38 30.00
CA TYR A 187 6.70 -36.52 30.19
C TYR A 187 7.82 -36.72 29.16
N HIS A 188 7.75 -37.82 28.40
CA HIS A 188 8.64 -38.14 27.28
C HIS A 188 8.05 -37.72 25.92
N SER A 189 6.96 -36.95 25.88
CA SER A 189 6.45 -36.37 24.64
C SER A 189 7.17 -35.03 24.33
N GLN A 190 7.39 -34.74 23.06
CA GLN A 190 7.93 -33.46 22.59
C GLN A 190 6.80 -32.47 22.27
N GLN A 191 5.79 -32.93 21.54
CA GLN A 191 4.67 -32.12 21.10
C GLN A 191 3.40 -32.95 20.99
N LEU A 192 2.28 -32.33 21.34
CA LEU A 192 0.94 -32.79 20.98
C LEU A 192 0.31 -31.76 20.04
N ALA A 193 -0.10 -32.18 18.86
CA ALA A 193 -0.82 -31.37 17.88
C ALA A 193 -2.20 -31.99 17.63
N ILE A 194 -3.24 -31.19 17.83
CA ILE A 194 -4.62 -31.59 17.59
C ILE A 194 -5.14 -30.80 16.40
N THR A 195 -5.55 -31.50 15.36
CA THR A 195 -6.04 -30.89 14.13
C THR A 195 -7.54 -31.13 13.98
N VAL A 196 -8.29 -30.05 13.88
CA VAL A 196 -9.74 -30.05 13.66
C VAL A 196 -10.03 -29.31 12.36
N ALA A 197 -10.59 -30.02 11.39
CA ALA A 197 -11.09 -29.41 10.16
C ALA A 197 -12.58 -29.12 10.30
N THR A 198 -12.99 -27.86 10.13
CA THR A 198 -14.38 -27.44 10.18
C THR A 198 -14.82 -26.86 8.85
N TYR A 199 -16.09 -27.04 8.53
CA TYR A 199 -16.76 -26.44 7.39
C TYR A 199 -17.95 -25.62 7.85
N SER A 200 -18.01 -24.39 7.37
CA SER A 200 -19.14 -23.51 7.61
C SER A 200 -20.15 -23.62 6.47
N GLY A 201 -21.37 -24.08 6.78
CA GLY A 201 -22.45 -24.17 5.80
C GLY A 201 -22.97 -22.79 5.35
N GLU A 202 -22.78 -21.76 6.17
CA GLU A 202 -23.28 -20.39 5.91
C GLU A 202 -22.42 -19.64 4.89
N VAL A 203 -21.10 -19.78 4.98
CA VAL A 203 -20.15 -19.07 4.10
C VAL A 203 -19.40 -19.98 3.12
N SER A 204 -19.61 -21.31 3.20
CA SER A 204 -18.94 -22.31 2.34
C SER A 204 -17.40 -22.26 2.40
N VAL A 205 -16.85 -22.05 3.60
CA VAL A 205 -15.40 -21.97 3.86
C VAL A 205 -14.96 -23.10 4.78
N PHE A 206 -13.76 -23.62 4.54
CA PHE A 206 -13.08 -24.60 5.39
C PHE A 206 -12.08 -23.87 6.31
N THR A 207 -12.08 -24.24 7.59
CA THR A 207 -11.10 -23.76 8.57
C THR A 207 -10.37 -24.96 9.15
N VAL A 208 -9.04 -24.90 9.18
CA VAL A 208 -8.21 -25.92 9.81
C VAL A 208 -7.60 -25.32 11.06
N SER A 209 -7.99 -25.84 12.22
CA SER A 209 -7.50 -25.39 13.52
C SER A 209 -6.43 -26.35 14.02
N HIS A 210 -5.25 -25.82 14.32
CA HIS A 210 -4.14 -26.56 14.91
C HIS A 210 -3.92 -26.11 16.36
N LEU A 211 -4.29 -26.95 17.31
CA LEU A 211 -4.03 -26.75 18.74
C LEU A 211 -2.72 -27.48 19.07
N LYS A 212 -1.64 -26.71 19.25
CA LYS A 212 -0.30 -27.25 19.50
C LYS A 212 0.08 -27.03 20.98
N VAL A 213 0.36 -28.11 21.70
CA VAL A 213 0.95 -28.10 23.05
C VAL A 213 2.39 -28.60 22.92
N ASN A 214 3.35 -27.70 23.18
CA ASN A 214 4.78 -27.98 23.03
C ASN A 214 5.40 -28.19 24.42
N PHE A 215 5.80 -29.43 24.74
CA PHE A 215 6.47 -29.77 26.00
C PHE A 215 7.95 -29.39 25.99
N LEU A 216 8.55 -29.37 24.80
CA LEU A 216 9.85 -28.76 24.56
C LEU A 216 9.67 -27.65 23.52
N LYS A 217 10.28 -26.49 23.77
CA LYS A 217 10.20 -25.35 22.84
C LYS A 217 11.21 -25.52 21.71
N THR A 218 11.01 -26.54 20.88
CA THR A 218 11.78 -26.77 19.66
C THR A 218 10.89 -26.53 18.45
N VAL A 219 11.52 -25.98 17.41
CA VAL A 219 10.90 -25.44 16.21
C VAL A 219 10.70 -26.57 15.22
N ILE A 220 9.50 -27.12 15.06
CA ILE A 220 9.23 -28.01 13.92
C ILE A 220 7.82 -27.79 13.36
N ASP A 221 7.79 -27.43 12.08
CA ASP A 221 6.60 -27.26 11.25
C ASP A 221 6.63 -28.24 10.08
N ALA A 222 5.59 -29.05 9.95
CA ALA A 222 5.36 -29.85 8.76
C ALA A 222 4.02 -29.57 8.06
N LEU A 223 3.16 -28.70 8.59
CA LEU A 223 1.90 -28.30 7.94
C LEU A 223 1.86 -26.84 7.46
N ASP A 224 2.86 -26.03 7.82
CA ASP A 224 2.97 -24.62 7.45
C ASP A 224 3.22 -24.38 5.96
N LYS A 225 3.53 -25.40 5.15
CA LYS A 225 3.88 -25.16 3.74
C LYS A 225 2.69 -24.59 2.95
N VAL A 226 1.45 -25.06 3.17
CA VAL A 226 0.28 -24.55 2.44
C VAL A 226 -0.18 -23.19 2.99
N ALA A 227 -0.14 -23.00 4.31
CA ALA A 227 -0.41 -21.72 4.96
C ALA A 227 0.61 -20.65 4.52
N ALA A 228 1.90 -20.99 4.52
CA ALA A 228 2.99 -20.10 4.13
C ALA A 228 2.89 -19.64 2.66
N TRP A 229 2.43 -20.49 1.73
CA TRP A 229 2.20 -20.05 0.35
C TRP A 229 1.06 -19.03 0.23
N THR A 230 0.00 -19.21 1.03
CA THR A 230 -1.15 -18.28 1.08
C THR A 230 -0.75 -16.95 1.74
N ASP A 231 0.05 -17.03 2.81
CA ASP A 231 0.60 -15.86 3.48
C ASP A 231 1.58 -15.10 2.58
N ALA A 232 2.46 -15.81 1.88
CA ALA A 232 3.40 -15.22 0.93
C ALA A 232 2.67 -14.51 -0.23
N LEU A 233 1.59 -15.10 -0.74
CA LEU A 233 0.76 -14.48 -1.77
C LEU A 233 0.10 -13.19 -1.26
N SER A 234 -0.42 -13.21 -0.02
CA SER A 234 -1.05 -12.05 0.62
C SER A 234 -0.04 -10.91 0.87
N ILE A 235 1.16 -11.25 1.35
CA ILE A 235 2.27 -10.30 1.52
C ILE A 235 2.67 -9.69 0.18
N THR A 236 2.81 -10.52 -0.87
CA THR A 236 3.14 -10.05 -2.21
C THR A 236 2.07 -9.10 -2.76
N GLY A 237 0.79 -9.43 -2.56
CA GLY A 237 -0.33 -8.56 -2.90
C GLY A 237 -0.27 -7.21 -2.18
N ALA A 238 -0.01 -7.21 -0.87
CA ALA A 238 0.12 -5.98 -0.08
C ALA A 238 1.28 -5.09 -0.54
N ILE A 239 2.44 -5.69 -0.86
CA ILE A 239 3.60 -4.97 -1.41
C ILE A 239 3.24 -4.36 -2.77
N ALA A 240 2.53 -5.10 -3.64
CA ALA A 240 2.10 -4.59 -4.94
C ALA A 240 1.14 -3.40 -4.79
N VAL A 241 0.16 -3.46 -3.88
CA VAL A 241 -0.75 -2.33 -3.58
C VAL A 241 0.04 -1.12 -3.09
N PHE A 242 1.00 -1.32 -2.17
CA PHE A 242 1.84 -0.24 -1.65
C PHE A 242 2.68 0.41 -2.76
N GLN A 243 3.34 -0.40 -3.60
CA GLN A 243 4.13 0.08 -4.73
C GLN A 243 3.27 0.85 -5.75
N LEU A 244 2.06 0.37 -6.04
CA LEU A 244 1.07 1.05 -6.88
C LEU A 244 0.66 2.40 -6.28
N GLY A 245 0.49 2.49 -4.96
CA GLY A 245 0.24 3.74 -4.24
C GLY A 245 1.39 4.74 -4.41
N VAL A 246 2.63 4.31 -4.16
CA VAL A 246 3.83 5.15 -4.35
C VAL A 246 3.98 5.60 -5.81
N PHE A 247 3.74 4.71 -6.77
CA PHE A 247 3.75 5.01 -8.19
C PHE A 247 2.68 6.04 -8.58
N THR A 248 1.48 5.93 -7.98
CA THR A 248 0.39 6.91 -8.17
C THR A 248 0.79 8.28 -7.64
N ILE A 249 1.40 8.35 -6.45
CA ILE A 249 1.92 9.61 -5.88
C ILE A 249 3.00 10.22 -6.77
N HIS A 250 3.88 9.40 -7.35
CA HIS A 250 4.88 9.88 -8.29
C HIS A 250 4.24 10.50 -9.54
N GLN A 251 3.17 9.92 -10.06
CA GLN A 251 2.46 10.48 -11.22
C GLN A 251 1.78 11.81 -10.93
N LEU A 252 1.46 12.16 -9.68
CA LEU A 252 0.92 13.49 -9.33
C LEU A 252 1.93 14.63 -9.56
N SER A 253 3.17 14.32 -9.97
CA SER A 253 4.22 15.29 -10.27
C SER A 253 3.95 16.18 -11.50
N PHE A 254 2.85 16.01 -12.23
CA PHE A 254 2.48 16.95 -13.32
C PHE A 254 1.92 18.28 -12.79
N HIS A 255 1.34 18.29 -11.58
CA HIS A 255 0.82 19.53 -10.98
C HIS A 255 1.93 20.21 -10.16
N PRO A 256 2.24 21.50 -10.32
CA PRO A 256 3.37 22.16 -9.64
C PRO A 256 3.36 22.01 -8.13
N GLN A 257 2.25 22.28 -7.45
CA GLN A 257 2.15 22.06 -6.00
C GLN A 257 2.38 20.60 -5.60
N LEU A 258 1.72 19.66 -6.28
CA LEU A 258 1.85 18.23 -5.97
C LEU A 258 3.22 17.68 -6.38
N ASN A 259 3.88 18.27 -7.38
CA ASN A 259 5.24 17.96 -7.81
C ASN A 259 6.25 18.45 -6.78
N VAL A 260 6.04 19.65 -6.23
CA VAL A 260 6.81 20.17 -5.11
C VAL A 260 6.63 19.25 -3.89
N LEU A 261 5.41 18.82 -3.56
CA LEU A 261 5.14 17.86 -2.47
C LEU A 261 5.66 16.44 -2.76
N ALA A 262 5.61 15.95 -4.00
CA ALA A 262 6.09 14.62 -4.36
C ALA A 262 7.63 14.58 -4.40
N ARG A 263 8.28 15.58 -5.00
CA ARG A 263 9.74 15.78 -4.91
C ARG A 263 10.16 16.01 -3.47
N THR A 264 9.33 16.74 -2.74
CA THR A 264 9.13 16.70 -1.29
C THR A 264 9.47 15.42 -0.61
N VAL A 265 8.43 14.59 -0.60
CA VAL A 265 8.40 13.28 0.00
C VAL A 265 9.58 12.45 -0.50
N VAL A 266 9.87 12.40 -1.79
CA VAL A 266 10.98 11.60 -2.34
C VAL A 266 12.35 12.09 -1.87
N LYS A 267 12.58 13.41 -1.83
CA LYS A 267 13.85 13.99 -1.40
C LYS A 267 14.01 13.87 0.11
N SER A 268 12.96 14.13 0.88
CA SER A 268 12.90 13.90 2.33
C SER A 268 13.16 12.44 2.66
N LEU A 269 12.50 11.49 1.97
CA LEU A 269 12.73 10.05 2.18
C LEU A 269 14.17 9.65 1.87
N ARG A 270 14.79 10.26 0.84
CA ARG A 270 16.20 9.99 0.51
C ARG A 270 17.15 10.55 1.56
N GLN A 271 16.90 11.74 2.09
CA GLN A 271 17.68 12.33 3.19
C GLN A 271 17.46 11.58 4.50
N PHE A 272 16.23 11.15 4.74
CA PHE A 272 15.84 10.33 5.88
C PHE A 272 16.50 8.95 5.84
N ARG A 273 16.67 8.33 4.66
CA ARG A 273 17.28 7.00 4.50
C ARG A 273 18.62 6.88 5.21
N ASP A 274 19.53 7.84 5.00
CA ASP A 274 20.88 7.75 5.55
C ASP A 274 20.86 7.87 7.09
N PHE A 275 19.96 8.67 7.65
CA PHE A 275 19.71 8.73 9.10
C PHE A 275 19.02 7.47 9.64
N PHE A 276 18.05 6.93 8.89
CA PHE A 276 17.32 5.73 9.27
C PHE A 276 18.23 4.50 9.34
N LEU A 277 19.29 4.43 8.51
CA LEU A 277 20.32 3.40 8.64
C LEU A 277 21.02 3.45 10.01
N VAL A 278 21.35 4.65 10.50
CA VAL A 278 21.93 4.83 11.85
C VAL A 278 20.95 4.38 12.92
N PHE A 279 19.67 4.74 12.78
CA PHE A 279 18.61 4.28 13.68
C PHE A 279 18.52 2.75 13.72
N ILE A 280 18.47 2.07 12.57
CA ILE A 280 18.38 0.61 12.50
C ILE A 280 19.59 -0.06 13.15
N ILE A 281 20.80 0.44 12.92
CA ILE A 281 22.01 -0.12 13.55
C ILE A 281 21.89 -0.06 15.06
N ILE A 282 21.59 1.13 15.61
CA ILE A 282 21.45 1.32 17.07
C ILE A 282 20.30 0.48 17.63
N PHE A 283 19.14 0.49 16.97
CA PHE A 283 17.96 -0.28 17.37
C PHE A 283 18.25 -1.78 17.44
N ILE A 284 18.91 -2.33 16.43
CA ILE A 284 19.30 -3.75 16.40
C ILE A 284 20.33 -4.05 17.49
N THR A 285 21.33 -3.18 17.71
CA THR A 285 22.28 -3.35 18.82
C THR A 285 21.58 -3.40 20.18
N PHE A 286 20.64 -2.49 20.44
CA PHE A 286 19.86 -2.50 21.69
C PHE A 286 18.95 -3.72 21.80
N SER A 287 18.38 -4.20 20.70
CA SER A 287 17.61 -5.45 20.70
C SER A 287 18.50 -6.64 21.05
N PHE A 288 19.66 -6.81 20.42
CA PHE A 288 20.58 -7.88 20.81
C PHE A 288 21.05 -7.75 22.26
N MET A 289 21.33 -6.53 22.73
CA MET A 289 21.68 -6.27 24.13
C MET A 289 20.54 -6.67 25.08
N GLY A 290 19.29 -6.37 24.74
CA GLY A 290 18.12 -6.76 25.53
C GLY A 290 17.94 -8.28 25.58
N ASN A 291 18.11 -8.96 24.45
CA ASN A 291 18.10 -10.43 24.41
C ASN A 291 19.22 -11.02 25.30
N LEU A 292 20.43 -10.49 25.23
CA LEU A 292 21.54 -10.95 26.07
C LEU A 292 21.32 -10.70 27.56
N LEU A 293 20.73 -9.56 27.95
CA LEU A 293 20.51 -9.20 29.35
C LEU A 293 19.30 -9.90 29.97
N PHE A 294 18.21 -10.03 29.23
CA PHE A 294 16.92 -10.47 29.78
C PHE A 294 16.41 -11.78 29.19
N GLY A 295 16.96 -12.26 28.08
CA GLY A 295 16.42 -13.40 27.34
C GLY A 295 16.40 -14.72 28.11
N GLY A 296 17.26 -14.87 29.12
CA GLY A 296 17.26 -16.03 30.01
C GLY A 296 16.15 -16.05 31.09
N GLN A 297 15.52 -14.90 31.38
CA GLN A 297 14.55 -14.75 32.48
C GLN A 297 13.20 -14.19 32.03
N VAL A 298 13.15 -13.55 30.85
CA VAL A 298 11.99 -12.78 30.37
C VAL A 298 11.61 -13.24 28.98
N ARG A 299 10.34 -13.64 28.81
CA ARG A 299 9.83 -14.21 27.54
C ARG A 299 9.93 -13.19 26.41
N GLU A 300 9.64 -11.94 26.70
CA GLU A 300 9.68 -10.79 25.80
C GLU A 300 11.06 -10.62 25.16
N PHE A 301 12.14 -11.01 25.85
CA PHE A 301 13.50 -10.92 25.32
C PHE A 301 14.10 -12.27 24.92
N SER A 302 13.38 -13.39 25.10
CA SER A 302 13.91 -14.76 24.93
C SER A 302 14.41 -15.11 23.53
N THR A 303 13.99 -14.38 22.50
CA THR A 303 14.47 -14.59 21.12
C THR A 303 14.78 -13.26 20.48
N ALA A 304 15.63 -13.24 19.45
CA ALA A 304 15.98 -12.03 18.73
C ALA A 304 14.77 -11.38 18.03
N ALA A 305 13.74 -12.15 17.67
CA ALA A 305 12.50 -11.60 17.11
C ALA A 305 11.67 -10.91 18.19
N LEU A 306 11.36 -11.61 19.29
CA LEU A 306 10.58 -11.05 20.39
C LEU A 306 11.27 -9.83 21.02
N SER A 307 12.60 -9.88 21.16
CA SER A 307 13.34 -8.74 21.67
C SER A 307 13.22 -7.50 20.78
N ARG A 308 13.17 -7.66 19.44
CA ARG A 308 12.92 -6.53 18.53
C ARG A 308 11.52 -5.97 18.74
N ASP A 309 10.52 -6.83 18.90
CA ASP A 309 9.13 -6.41 19.16
C ASP A 309 9.03 -5.67 20.50
N SER A 310 9.70 -6.16 21.54
CA SER A 310 9.76 -5.49 22.84
C SER A 310 10.49 -4.14 22.79
N CYS A 311 11.59 -4.04 22.04
CA CYS A 311 12.24 -2.74 21.80
C CYS A 311 11.32 -1.78 21.02
N MET A 312 10.53 -2.28 20.05
CA MET A 312 9.54 -1.47 19.34
C MET A 312 8.42 -0.99 20.27
N ASN A 313 7.90 -1.86 21.13
CA ASN A 313 6.93 -1.50 22.16
C ASN A 313 7.49 -0.45 23.13
N MET A 314 8.79 -0.55 23.45
CA MET A 314 9.48 0.44 24.28
C MET A 314 9.64 1.78 23.56
N LEU A 315 9.84 1.78 22.24
CA LEU A 315 9.89 3.01 21.43
C LEU A 315 8.56 3.78 21.46
N PHE A 316 7.43 3.07 21.45
CA PHE A 316 6.09 3.65 21.51
C PHE A 316 5.52 3.80 22.93
N GLY A 317 6.26 3.38 23.96
CA GLY A 317 5.86 3.50 25.36
C GLY A 317 4.79 2.50 25.82
N THR A 318 4.56 1.41 25.09
CA THR A 318 3.62 0.34 25.48
C THR A 318 4.28 -0.77 26.29
N PHE A 319 5.61 -0.76 26.43
CA PHE A 319 6.37 -1.74 27.18
C PHE A 319 6.23 -1.53 28.70
N ASN A 320 5.90 -2.60 29.44
CA ASN A 320 5.85 -2.56 30.90
C ASN A 320 7.25 -2.77 31.49
N PHE A 321 7.77 -1.77 32.21
CA PHE A 321 9.07 -1.85 32.86
C PHE A 321 9.12 -2.86 34.02
N ASP A 322 7.98 -3.16 34.66
CA ASP A 322 7.90 -4.13 35.76
C ASP A 322 8.38 -5.52 35.33
N THR A 323 8.21 -5.85 34.04
CA THR A 323 8.66 -7.12 33.44
C THR A 323 10.17 -7.33 33.57
N ILE A 324 10.99 -6.28 33.53
CA ILE A 324 12.47 -6.37 33.64
C ILE A 324 13.01 -5.81 34.96
N TYR A 325 12.17 -5.24 35.81
CA TYR A 325 12.61 -4.48 37.00
C TYR A 325 13.56 -5.27 37.90
N ASN A 326 13.26 -6.55 38.14
CA ASN A 326 14.00 -7.42 39.06
C ASN A 326 15.39 -7.85 38.55
N ILE A 327 15.75 -7.54 37.30
CA ILE A 327 17.01 -7.97 36.68
C ILE A 327 18.06 -6.87 36.83
N ARG A 328 19.25 -7.23 37.29
CA ARG A 328 20.37 -6.29 37.46
C ARG A 328 20.73 -5.66 36.11
N GLY A 329 20.77 -4.32 36.07
CA GLY A 329 21.07 -3.56 34.84
C GLY A 329 19.85 -3.14 34.02
N SER A 330 18.64 -3.57 34.39
CA SER A 330 17.38 -3.19 33.73
C SER A 330 17.17 -1.68 33.65
N GLY A 331 17.43 -0.97 34.75
CA GLY A 331 17.31 0.49 34.80
C GLY A 331 18.25 1.19 33.80
N TRP A 332 19.53 0.81 33.74
CA TRP A 332 20.49 1.42 32.82
C TRP A 332 20.17 1.13 31.36
N PHE A 333 19.74 -0.11 31.06
CA PHE A 333 19.28 -0.48 29.73
C PHE A 333 18.05 0.35 29.31
N TYR A 334 17.02 0.39 30.15
CA TYR A 334 15.75 1.04 29.86
C TYR A 334 15.92 2.55 29.70
N TRP A 335 16.56 3.22 30.67
CA TRP A 335 16.81 4.66 30.60
C TRP A 335 17.78 5.04 29.48
N GLY A 336 18.79 4.20 29.21
CA GLY A 336 19.73 4.38 28.11
C GLY A 336 19.01 4.33 26.76
N TYR A 337 18.15 3.34 26.54
CA TYR A 337 17.36 3.23 25.33
C TYR A 337 16.35 4.38 25.19
N MET A 338 15.62 4.73 26.25
CA MET A 338 14.66 5.83 26.23
C MET A 338 15.36 7.15 25.89
N THR A 339 16.56 7.39 26.42
CA THR A 339 17.31 8.61 26.12
C THR A 339 17.84 8.60 24.68
N ILE A 340 18.53 7.54 24.27
CA ILE A 340 19.21 7.50 22.97
C ILE A 340 18.22 7.32 21.82
N VAL A 341 17.37 6.30 21.89
CA VAL A 341 16.50 5.90 20.78
C VAL A 341 15.21 6.72 20.76
N SER A 342 14.56 6.90 21.91
CA SER A 342 13.27 7.60 21.97
C SER A 342 13.41 9.13 22.02
N LEU A 343 14.31 9.69 22.83
CA LEU A 343 14.46 11.15 22.91
C LEU A 343 15.39 11.72 21.84
N ILE A 344 16.56 11.13 21.59
CA ILE A 344 17.52 11.74 20.66
C ILE A 344 17.17 11.38 19.21
N LEU A 345 17.11 10.09 18.86
CA LEU A 345 16.95 9.68 17.46
C LEU A 345 15.58 10.06 16.86
N LEU A 346 14.50 9.89 17.62
CA LEU A 346 13.14 10.24 17.17
C LEU A 346 12.98 11.76 16.96
N ASN A 347 13.55 12.59 17.86
CA ASN A 347 13.54 14.04 17.69
C ASN A 347 14.44 14.52 16.55
N MET A 348 15.57 13.84 16.31
CA MET A 348 16.43 14.14 15.16
C MET A 348 15.74 13.82 13.83
N MET A 349 14.95 12.73 13.77
CA MET A 349 14.09 12.44 12.61
C MET A 349 13.10 13.58 12.34
N LEU A 350 12.39 14.05 13.37
CA LEU A 350 11.44 15.17 13.24
C LEU A 350 12.15 16.44 12.76
N ALA A 351 13.35 16.73 13.27
CA ALA A 351 14.14 17.88 12.86
C ALA A 351 14.50 17.85 11.37
N ILE A 352 14.86 16.68 10.82
CA ILE A 352 15.18 16.52 9.38
C ILE A 352 13.93 16.78 8.51
N VAL A 353 12.78 16.24 8.90
CA VAL A 353 11.51 16.46 8.18
C VAL A 353 11.12 17.94 8.19
N MET A 354 11.17 18.57 9.36
CA MET A 354 10.87 20.00 9.52
C MET A 354 11.86 20.90 8.77
N GLY A 355 13.14 20.53 8.73
CA GLY A 355 14.17 21.22 7.94
C GLY A 355 13.81 21.24 6.45
N THR A 356 13.38 20.09 5.91
CA THR A 356 13.02 19.98 4.48
C THR A 356 11.73 20.73 4.16
N TYR A 357 10.75 20.70 5.07
CA TYR A 357 9.51 21.47 4.93
C TYR A 357 9.76 22.98 4.88
N LYS A 358 10.67 23.50 5.73
CA LYS A 358 11.01 24.93 5.74
C LYS A 358 11.72 25.37 4.45
N VAL A 359 12.58 24.54 3.87
CA VAL A 359 13.23 24.82 2.57
C VAL A 359 12.20 24.93 1.46
N MET A 360 11.25 24.00 1.47
CA MET A 360 10.16 23.94 0.49
C MET A 360 9.20 25.12 0.53
N ASN A 361 8.83 25.57 1.73
CA ASN A 361 7.87 26.66 1.87
C ASN A 361 8.44 28.01 1.37
N LYS A 362 9.77 28.14 1.33
CA LYS A 362 10.45 29.33 0.78
C LYS A 362 10.43 29.41 -0.75
N ASP A 363 10.18 28.30 -1.44
CA ASP A 363 10.04 28.25 -2.91
C ASP A 363 8.60 28.62 -3.39
N GLY A 364 7.79 29.24 -2.52
CA GLY A 364 6.35 29.51 -2.66
C GLY A 364 5.89 30.51 -3.73
N TYR A 365 6.59 30.64 -4.88
CA TYR A 365 6.12 31.38 -6.07
C TYR A 365 4.99 30.63 -6.83
N GLN A 366 4.30 29.70 -6.15
CA GLN A 366 3.51 28.64 -6.78
C GLN A 366 2.02 29.02 -6.96
N GLY A 367 1.45 29.88 -6.12
CA GLY A 367 0.00 30.14 -6.06
C GLY A 367 -0.63 30.50 -7.42
N GLU A 368 -0.02 31.43 -8.14
CA GLU A 368 -0.49 31.89 -9.46
C GLU A 368 -0.39 30.79 -10.54
N ILE A 369 0.69 29.99 -10.51
CA ILE A 369 0.92 28.89 -11.45
C ILE A 369 -0.14 27.77 -11.27
N ASN A 370 -0.62 27.53 -10.04
CA ASN A 370 -1.64 26.52 -9.79
C ASN A 370 -3.01 26.91 -10.31
N VAL A 371 -3.38 28.20 -10.21
CA VAL A 371 -4.62 28.72 -10.79
C VAL A 371 -4.58 28.57 -12.32
N LEU A 372 -3.43 28.88 -12.93
CA LEU A 372 -3.20 28.70 -14.37
C LEU A 372 -3.29 27.22 -14.80
N LEU A 373 -2.72 26.29 -14.03
CA LEU A 373 -2.87 24.86 -14.32
C LEU A 373 -4.28 24.33 -14.13
N ALA A 374 -4.94 24.68 -13.03
CA ALA A 374 -6.29 24.22 -12.73
C ALA A 374 -7.24 24.62 -13.87
N SER A 375 -7.10 25.86 -14.37
CA SER A 375 -7.82 26.35 -15.54
C SER A 375 -7.57 25.49 -16.80
N ARG A 376 -6.31 25.11 -17.07
CA ARG A 376 -5.93 24.25 -18.21
C ARG A 376 -6.42 22.82 -18.09
N ILE A 377 -6.26 22.21 -16.92
CA ILE A 377 -6.74 20.85 -16.63
C ILE A 377 -8.26 20.80 -16.79
N SER A 378 -8.99 21.81 -16.29
CA SER A 378 -10.45 21.90 -16.48
C SER A 378 -10.85 21.97 -17.95
N THR A 379 -10.03 22.60 -18.79
CA THR A 379 -10.29 22.76 -20.23
C THR A 379 -10.05 21.43 -20.95
N ILE A 380 -8.93 20.77 -20.69
CA ILE A 380 -8.60 19.44 -21.24
C ILE A 380 -9.64 18.40 -20.78
N HIS A 381 -10.03 18.43 -19.52
CA HIS A 381 -11.06 17.55 -18.96
C HIS A 381 -12.40 17.74 -19.68
N ARG A 382 -12.84 18.99 -19.88
CA ARG A 382 -14.06 19.30 -20.63
C ARG A 382 -14.03 18.76 -22.06
N TYR A 383 -12.91 18.91 -22.77
CA TYR A 383 -12.73 18.34 -24.11
C TYR A 383 -12.78 16.80 -24.10
N LEU A 384 -12.12 16.15 -23.15
CA LEU A 384 -12.15 14.70 -22.98
C LEU A 384 -13.57 14.19 -22.67
N VAL A 385 -14.29 14.83 -21.75
CA VAL A 385 -15.67 14.47 -21.39
C VAL A 385 -16.59 14.61 -22.59
N GLN A 386 -16.50 15.70 -23.36
CA GLN A 386 -17.27 15.84 -24.60
C GLN A 386 -16.93 14.78 -25.65
N TYR A 387 -15.64 14.45 -25.79
CA TYR A 387 -15.17 13.44 -26.73
C TYR A 387 -15.64 12.03 -26.36
N VAL A 388 -15.59 11.68 -25.07
CA VAL A 388 -16.10 10.41 -24.54
C VAL A 388 -17.61 10.36 -24.71
N ARG A 389 -18.35 11.42 -24.32
CA ARG A 389 -19.81 11.50 -24.45
C ARG A 389 -20.29 11.31 -25.90
N LYS A 390 -19.55 11.83 -26.88
CA LYS A 390 -19.84 11.64 -28.32
C LYS A 390 -19.50 10.24 -28.86
N ASN A 391 -18.68 9.47 -28.16
CA ASN A 391 -18.24 8.13 -28.57
C ASN A 391 -18.69 7.03 -27.60
N ILE A 392 -19.65 7.29 -26.73
CA ILE A 392 -20.35 6.28 -25.92
C ILE A 392 -20.92 5.23 -26.89
N GLY A 393 -20.52 3.96 -26.71
CA GLY A 393 -20.94 2.84 -27.56
C GLY A 393 -19.85 2.27 -28.49
N LYS A 394 -18.67 2.89 -28.61
CA LYS A 394 -17.52 2.33 -29.36
C LYS A 394 -16.59 1.53 -28.44
N PRO A 395 -15.94 0.45 -28.95
CA PRO A 395 -15.06 -0.39 -28.13
C PRO A 395 -13.87 0.39 -27.56
N PHE A 396 -13.54 0.14 -26.29
CA PHE A 396 -12.48 0.84 -25.53
C PHE A 396 -11.11 0.82 -26.24
N ARG A 397 -10.78 -0.27 -26.95
CA ARG A 397 -9.57 -0.38 -27.80
C ARG A 397 -9.48 0.69 -28.88
N TYR A 398 -10.60 1.09 -29.51
CA TYR A 398 -10.62 2.15 -30.52
C TYR A 398 -10.33 3.53 -29.91
N LEU A 399 -10.83 3.77 -28.69
CA LEU A 399 -10.62 5.02 -27.98
C LEU A 399 -9.15 5.16 -27.53
N ILE A 400 -8.58 4.10 -26.94
CA ILE A 400 -7.16 4.06 -26.54
C ILE A 400 -6.24 4.23 -27.75
N ALA A 401 -6.43 3.45 -28.83
CA ALA A 401 -5.57 3.50 -30.02
C ALA A 401 -5.59 4.85 -30.77
N LYS A 402 -6.53 5.75 -30.43
CA LYS A 402 -6.61 7.11 -30.98
C LYS A 402 -6.08 8.15 -30.01
N LEU A 403 -6.20 7.93 -28.69
CA LEU A 403 -5.66 8.80 -27.64
C LEU A 403 -4.15 8.59 -27.39
N THR A 404 -3.60 7.39 -27.65
CA THR A 404 -2.19 7.06 -27.41
C THR A 404 -1.27 7.30 -28.61
N ARG A 405 -1.78 7.80 -29.75
CA ARG A 405 -0.93 8.08 -30.92
C ARG A 405 0.03 9.23 -30.62
N HIS A 406 1.32 8.90 -30.58
CA HIS A 406 2.41 9.87 -30.39
C HIS A 406 2.69 10.73 -31.65
N LYS A 407 2.10 10.35 -32.79
CA LYS A 407 2.18 11.05 -34.07
C LYS A 407 0.84 10.83 -34.81
N PRO A 408 0.20 11.87 -35.37
CA PRO A 408 -0.96 11.67 -36.22
C PRO A 408 -0.58 10.76 -37.40
N SER A 409 -1.47 9.85 -37.79
CA SER A 409 -1.20 8.94 -38.91
C SER A 409 -1.09 9.76 -40.19
N GLU A 410 -0.20 9.37 -41.10
CA GLU A 410 -0.05 9.96 -42.44
C GLU A 410 -1.39 9.98 -43.22
N LYS A 411 -2.32 9.05 -42.89
CA LYS A 411 -3.70 9.03 -43.42
C LYS A 411 -4.64 10.06 -42.77
N ASP A 412 -4.40 10.46 -41.52
CA ASP A 412 -5.08 11.62 -40.91
C ASP A 412 -4.52 12.92 -41.52
N CYS A 413 -3.23 12.96 -41.86
CA CYS A 413 -2.55 14.09 -42.54
C CYS A 413 -3.13 14.37 -43.95
N HIS A 414 -3.59 13.33 -44.65
CA HIS A 414 -4.35 13.48 -45.90
C HIS A 414 -5.84 13.81 -45.69
N ALA A 415 -6.43 13.47 -44.54
CA ALA A 415 -7.81 13.84 -44.20
C ALA A 415 -7.93 15.32 -43.78
N THR A 416 -6.83 15.97 -43.37
CA THR A 416 -6.71 17.42 -43.13
C THR A 416 -6.32 18.22 -44.39
N LYS A 417 -6.44 17.62 -45.58
CA LYS A 417 -6.66 18.36 -46.84
C LYS A 417 -8.14 18.70 -47.04
N LYS A 418 -8.93 18.70 -45.97
CA LYS A 418 -10.31 19.18 -46.00
C LYS A 418 -10.22 20.70 -46.04
N ASP A 419 -10.60 21.27 -47.18
CA ASP A 419 -10.65 22.70 -47.40
C ASP A 419 -11.08 23.44 -46.12
N THR A 420 -10.28 24.41 -45.69
CA THR A 420 -10.64 25.36 -44.62
C THR A 420 -11.97 26.06 -44.87
N SER A 421 -12.58 25.91 -46.05
CA SER A 421 -13.93 26.35 -46.42
C SER A 421 -15.09 25.48 -45.89
N LYS A 422 -14.84 24.26 -45.36
CA LYS A 422 -15.90 23.33 -44.90
C LYS A 422 -16.02 23.17 -43.37
N LEU A 423 -15.29 23.94 -42.57
CA LEU A 423 -15.37 23.86 -41.10
C LEU A 423 -16.42 24.84 -40.53
N ASN A 424 -17.42 24.39 -39.78
CA ASN A 424 -18.31 25.33 -39.07
C ASN A 424 -17.59 26.02 -37.90
N HIS A 425 -18.07 27.19 -37.46
CA HIS A 425 -17.52 27.95 -36.31
C HIS A 425 -17.29 27.09 -35.05
N HIS A 426 -18.22 26.18 -34.73
CA HIS A 426 -18.08 25.21 -33.64
C HIS A 426 -16.92 24.18 -33.79
N HIS A 427 -16.38 23.98 -34.99
CA HIS A 427 -15.23 23.11 -35.25
C HIS A 427 -13.89 23.81 -35.03
N VAL A 428 -13.86 25.13 -35.17
CA VAL A 428 -12.65 25.96 -35.03
C VAL A 428 -12.55 26.52 -33.62
N ILE A 429 -13.67 27.01 -33.09
CA ILE A 429 -13.77 27.62 -31.76
C ILE A 429 -14.53 26.70 -30.82
N ALA A 430 -13.98 26.51 -29.62
CA ALA A 430 -14.66 25.83 -28.53
C ALA A 430 -14.36 26.55 -27.22
N TYR A 431 -15.43 26.81 -26.45
CA TYR A 431 -15.40 27.59 -25.20
C TYR A 431 -14.78 29.00 -25.38
N GLY A 432 -15.09 29.68 -26.48
CA GLY A 432 -14.62 31.05 -26.78
C GLY A 432 -13.15 31.15 -27.19
N LYS A 433 -12.46 30.02 -27.45
CA LYS A 433 -11.05 29.97 -27.85
C LYS A 433 -10.83 29.04 -29.03
N PHE A 434 -9.74 29.23 -29.76
CA PHE A 434 -9.33 28.27 -30.81
C PHE A 434 -9.05 26.90 -30.20
N ARG A 435 -9.45 25.84 -30.89
CA ARG A 435 -9.12 24.47 -30.46
C ARG A 435 -7.60 24.26 -30.51
N PRO A 436 -6.94 23.98 -29.37
CA PRO A 436 -5.48 23.79 -29.32
C PRO A 436 -4.90 22.79 -30.33
N PRO A 437 -5.50 21.58 -30.54
CA PRO A 437 -4.93 20.62 -31.49
C PRO A 437 -5.06 21.06 -32.96
N LEU A 438 -6.15 21.76 -33.31
CA LEU A 438 -6.35 22.28 -34.66
C LEU A 438 -5.38 23.44 -34.95
N LEU A 439 -5.20 24.34 -33.98
CA LEU A 439 -4.28 25.47 -34.08
C LEU A 439 -2.83 25.00 -34.19
N LEU A 440 -2.44 23.95 -33.45
CA LEU A 440 -1.12 23.33 -33.52
C LEU A 440 -0.83 22.75 -34.92
N GLU A 441 -1.80 22.04 -35.50
CA GLU A 441 -1.67 21.42 -36.82
C GLU A 441 -1.56 22.48 -37.93
N VAL A 442 -2.40 23.51 -37.88
CA VAL A 442 -2.36 24.62 -38.86
C VAL A 442 -1.05 25.40 -38.77
N LEU A 443 -0.58 25.71 -37.55
CA LEU A 443 0.68 26.45 -37.36
C LEU A 443 1.90 25.63 -37.81
N LYS A 444 1.94 24.32 -37.55
CA LYS A 444 3.02 23.43 -38.04
C LYS A 444 3.03 23.32 -39.57
N THR A 445 1.86 23.12 -40.16
CA THR A 445 1.71 23.00 -41.62
C THR A 445 2.15 24.30 -42.31
N LYS A 446 1.77 25.47 -41.77
CA LYS A 446 2.19 26.78 -42.27
C LYS A 446 3.68 27.04 -42.08
N LEU A 447 4.28 26.62 -40.96
CA LEU A 447 5.72 26.76 -40.75
C LEU A 447 6.55 25.88 -41.70
N GLU A 448 6.05 24.70 -42.08
CA GLU A 448 6.75 23.77 -42.98
C GLU A 448 6.59 24.12 -44.47
N HIS A 449 5.42 24.62 -44.88
CA HIS A 449 5.08 24.75 -46.31
C HIS A 449 5.03 26.20 -46.82
N ASP A 450 4.96 27.20 -45.94
CA ASP A 450 4.75 28.60 -46.32
C ASP A 450 5.98 29.45 -45.95
N ARG A 451 6.75 29.90 -46.95
CA ARG A 451 8.01 30.65 -46.76
C ARG A 451 7.81 32.00 -46.05
N ALA A 452 6.57 32.48 -45.92
CA ALA A 452 6.23 33.69 -45.17
C ALA A 452 6.29 33.51 -43.64
N TYR A 453 6.25 32.26 -43.15
CA TYR A 453 6.29 31.94 -41.73
C TYR A 453 7.67 31.42 -41.34
N THR A 454 8.34 32.14 -40.44
CA THR A 454 9.61 31.72 -39.83
C THR A 454 9.41 31.50 -38.34
N SER A 455 10.34 30.78 -37.69
CA SER A 455 10.28 30.53 -36.24
C SER A 455 10.25 31.80 -35.39
N THR A 456 10.66 32.94 -35.95
CA THR A 456 10.71 34.26 -35.33
C THR A 456 9.52 35.16 -35.69
N THR A 457 8.62 34.72 -36.60
CA THR A 457 7.44 35.50 -36.97
C THR A 457 6.56 35.74 -35.74
N MET A 458 6.19 37.00 -35.49
CA MET A 458 5.32 37.37 -34.38
C MET A 458 3.87 37.02 -34.71
N LEU A 459 3.24 36.21 -33.84
CA LEU A 459 1.81 35.96 -33.87
C LEU A 459 1.09 37.25 -33.45
N THR A 460 0.36 37.87 -34.36
CA THR A 460 -0.51 39.04 -34.12
C THR A 460 -1.99 38.67 -34.31
N PRO A 461 -2.95 39.42 -33.74
CA PRO A 461 -4.38 39.19 -33.95
C PRO A 461 -4.79 39.17 -35.43
N THR A 462 -4.17 40.04 -36.25
CA THR A 462 -4.37 40.09 -37.70
C THR A 462 -3.86 38.84 -38.42
N LEU A 463 -2.69 38.33 -38.01
CA LEU A 463 -2.13 37.08 -38.54
C LEU A 463 -3.01 35.88 -38.15
N LEU A 464 -3.54 35.84 -36.93
CA LEU A 464 -4.42 34.78 -36.44
C LEU A 464 -5.76 34.76 -37.19
N ARG A 465 -6.33 35.94 -37.47
CA ARG A 465 -7.52 36.10 -38.33
C ARG A 465 -7.24 35.64 -39.76
N GLY A 466 -6.04 35.90 -40.27
CA GLY A 466 -5.57 35.44 -41.58
C GLY A 466 -5.37 33.92 -41.71
N LEU A 467 -5.24 33.18 -40.60
CA LEU A 467 -5.16 31.70 -40.62
C LEU A 467 -6.51 31.05 -40.96
N PHE A 468 -7.62 31.75 -40.73
CA PHE A 468 -8.99 31.26 -40.96
C PHE A 468 -9.82 32.34 -41.68
N PRO A 469 -9.52 32.64 -42.96
CA PRO A 469 -10.07 33.80 -43.68
C PRO A 469 -11.59 33.73 -43.94
N ASN A 470 -12.21 32.56 -43.77
CA ASN A 470 -13.61 32.33 -44.15
C ASN A 470 -14.61 32.50 -42.99
N PHE A 471 -14.17 32.94 -41.80
CA PHE A 471 -15.04 32.97 -40.61
C PHE A 471 -14.91 34.27 -39.81
N PRO A 472 -16.03 34.90 -39.42
CA PRO A 472 -16.00 36.02 -38.48
C PRO A 472 -15.60 35.49 -37.10
N ILE A 473 -14.47 35.99 -36.58
CA ILE A 473 -13.92 35.67 -35.26
C ILE A 473 -14.00 36.95 -34.43
N SER A 474 -14.59 36.87 -33.23
CA SER A 474 -14.71 38.02 -32.33
C SER A 474 -13.35 38.40 -31.75
N ASP A 475 -13.09 39.70 -31.57
CA ASP A 475 -11.86 40.18 -30.95
C ASP A 475 -11.66 39.62 -29.54
N LYS A 476 -12.75 39.38 -28.81
CA LYS A 476 -12.74 38.71 -27.51
C LYS A 476 -12.19 37.29 -27.59
N GLU A 477 -12.56 36.50 -28.60
CA GLU A 477 -12.10 35.12 -28.79
C GLU A 477 -10.62 35.04 -29.16
N MET A 478 -10.12 36.05 -29.87
CA MET A 478 -8.69 36.18 -30.19
C MET A 478 -7.89 36.55 -28.95
N ILE A 479 -8.34 37.53 -28.16
CA ILE A 479 -7.68 37.93 -26.91
C ILE A 479 -7.62 36.74 -25.95
N ASP A 480 -8.73 36.04 -25.76
CA ASP A 480 -8.85 34.85 -24.91
C ASP A 480 -7.93 33.69 -25.35
N THR A 481 -7.65 33.60 -26.66
CA THR A 481 -6.71 32.63 -27.25
C THR A 481 -5.26 33.06 -27.08
N PHE A 482 -4.96 34.34 -27.27
CA PHE A 482 -3.61 34.89 -27.06
C PHE A 482 -3.20 34.80 -25.60
N GLU A 483 -4.10 35.14 -24.68
CA GLU A 483 -3.89 34.99 -23.25
C GLU A 483 -3.65 33.52 -22.89
N PHE A 484 -4.42 32.60 -23.49
CA PHE A 484 -4.21 31.17 -23.33
C PHE A 484 -2.85 30.71 -23.86
N LEU A 485 -2.37 31.16 -25.01
CA LEU A 485 -1.04 30.77 -25.50
C LEU A 485 0.07 31.33 -24.61
N HIS A 486 -0.06 32.58 -24.17
CA HIS A 486 0.88 33.25 -23.30
C HIS A 486 1.02 32.55 -21.95
N GLN A 487 -0.10 32.26 -21.28
CA GLN A 487 -0.11 31.51 -20.03
C GLN A 487 0.51 30.11 -20.17
N GLY A 488 0.34 29.45 -21.33
CA GLY A 488 0.89 28.12 -21.60
C GLY A 488 2.40 28.14 -21.77
N PHE A 489 2.93 29.18 -22.40
CA PHE A 489 4.38 29.41 -22.52
C PHE A 489 5.03 29.70 -21.16
N VAL A 490 4.47 30.62 -20.38
CA VAL A 490 4.95 30.94 -19.02
C VAL A 490 4.94 29.69 -18.14
N LEU A 491 3.89 28.89 -18.25
CA LEU A 491 3.78 27.63 -17.51
C LEU A 491 4.83 26.60 -17.93
N ASN A 492 5.02 26.40 -19.23
CA ASN A 492 6.03 25.49 -19.75
C ASN A 492 7.44 25.89 -19.28
N GLU A 493 7.76 27.18 -19.30
CA GLU A 493 9.04 27.71 -18.82
C GLU A 493 9.24 27.47 -17.31
N ALA A 494 8.18 27.65 -16.50
CA ALA A 494 8.22 27.38 -15.07
C ALA A 494 8.44 25.88 -14.76
N VAL A 495 7.75 24.99 -15.48
CA VAL A 495 7.84 23.53 -15.29
C VAL A 495 9.18 22.98 -15.78
N THR A 496 9.70 23.46 -16.92
CA THR A 496 10.99 23.01 -17.48
C THR A 496 12.19 23.55 -16.71
N LYS A 497 12.19 24.82 -16.26
CA LYS A 497 13.27 25.36 -15.40
C LYS A 497 13.31 24.70 -14.02
N GLN A 498 12.19 24.22 -13.49
CA GLN A 498 12.17 23.40 -12.27
C GLN A 498 12.81 22.01 -12.45
N GLY A 499 13.05 21.54 -13.68
CA GLY A 499 13.76 20.29 -13.96
C GLY A 499 15.29 20.43 -14.06
N GLN A 500 15.80 21.65 -14.27
CA GLN A 500 17.22 21.93 -14.55
C GLN A 500 18.03 22.47 -13.37
N THR A 501 17.63 22.24 -12.12
CA THR A 501 18.49 22.47 -10.92
C THR A 501 19.62 21.42 -10.82
N LYS A 502 20.36 21.27 -11.92
CA LYS A 502 21.71 20.69 -12.04
C LYS A 502 22.51 21.60 -12.99
N LYS A 503 22.79 22.83 -12.56
CA LYS A 503 24.05 23.55 -12.85
C LYS A 503 24.05 24.88 -12.11
N LEU A 504 25.02 24.99 -11.20
CA LEU A 504 25.47 26.21 -10.57
C LEU A 504 25.80 27.23 -11.67
N VAL A 505 25.05 28.33 -11.79
CA VAL A 505 25.49 29.52 -12.52
C VAL A 505 25.08 30.78 -11.75
N SER A 506 26.09 31.35 -11.10
CA SER A 506 26.40 32.77 -10.94
C SER A 506 25.29 33.78 -11.25
N GLY A 507 24.85 34.51 -10.22
CA GLY A 507 25.12 35.95 -10.14
C GLY A 507 24.58 36.86 -11.25
N GLN A 508 23.27 36.84 -11.52
CA GLN A 508 22.55 38.05 -11.95
C GLN A 508 21.08 37.94 -11.53
N THR A 509 20.66 38.87 -10.68
CA THR A 509 19.45 38.83 -9.86
C THR A 509 18.20 38.73 -10.73
N LYS A 510 17.41 37.65 -10.59
CA LYS A 510 16.09 37.44 -11.25
C LYS A 510 15.15 38.65 -11.12
N ALA A 511 15.29 39.45 -10.06
CA ALA A 511 14.53 40.67 -9.83
C ALA A 511 14.79 41.77 -10.90
N SER A 512 16.02 41.85 -11.43
CA SER A 512 16.39 42.84 -12.45
C SER A 512 15.73 42.52 -13.80
N ARG A 513 15.65 41.25 -14.17
CA ARG A 513 14.98 40.82 -15.41
C ARG A 513 13.45 40.88 -15.31
N LEU A 514 12.88 40.70 -14.11
CA LEU A 514 11.44 40.87 -13.89
C LEU A 514 11.03 42.35 -13.96
N ALA A 515 11.88 43.26 -13.47
CA ALA A 515 11.67 44.71 -13.60
C ALA A 515 11.75 45.18 -15.06
N GLU A 516 12.72 44.69 -15.83
CA GLU A 516 12.79 44.93 -17.29
C GLU A 516 11.54 44.39 -18.01
N LEU A 517 11.03 43.21 -17.62
CA LEU A 517 9.84 42.62 -18.22
C LEU A 517 8.57 43.42 -17.92
N HIS A 518 8.45 43.95 -16.69
CA HIS A 518 7.32 44.80 -16.29
C HIS A 518 7.33 46.12 -17.07
N GLN A 519 8.51 46.68 -17.30
CA GLN A 519 8.70 47.91 -18.07
C GLN A 519 8.37 47.71 -19.57
N ILE A 520 8.68 46.54 -20.12
CA ILE A 520 8.31 46.17 -21.50
C ILE A 520 6.79 45.98 -21.62
N LEU A 521 6.16 45.28 -20.66
CA LEU A 521 4.70 45.07 -20.63
C LEU A 521 3.93 46.39 -20.56
N GLU A 522 4.36 47.30 -19.70
CA GLU A 522 3.73 48.63 -19.57
C GLU A 522 3.89 49.46 -20.85
N LYS A 523 5.04 49.35 -21.52
CA LYS A 523 5.29 50.01 -22.81
C LYS A 523 4.39 49.44 -23.93
N THR A 524 4.26 48.12 -24.02
CA THR A 524 3.34 47.49 -24.99
C THR A 524 1.87 47.80 -24.70
N HIS A 525 1.47 47.93 -23.44
CA HIS A 525 0.10 48.31 -23.09
C HIS A 525 -0.23 49.74 -23.52
N LYS A 526 0.72 50.68 -23.34
CA LYS A 526 0.60 52.07 -23.81
C LYS A 526 0.57 52.17 -25.34
N GLU A 527 1.40 51.40 -26.05
CA GLU A 527 1.39 51.37 -27.52
C GLU A 527 0.06 50.82 -28.08
N ILE A 528 -0.54 49.82 -27.42
CA ILE A 528 -1.84 49.26 -27.80
C ILE A 528 -2.98 50.26 -27.55
N GLN A 529 -2.94 51.04 -26.46
CA GLN A 529 -3.93 52.09 -26.19
C GLN A 529 -3.86 53.25 -27.20
N ILE A 530 -2.66 53.62 -27.66
CA ILE A 530 -2.47 54.64 -28.69
C ILE A 530 -3.03 54.16 -30.04
N LEU A 531 -2.86 52.88 -30.37
CA LEU A 531 -3.41 52.30 -31.60
C LEU A 531 -4.94 52.20 -31.57
N THR A 532 -5.54 51.95 -30.41
CA THR A 532 -7.01 51.92 -30.26
C THR A 532 -7.64 53.32 -30.23
N ALA A 533 -6.92 54.35 -29.79
CA ALA A 533 -7.39 55.74 -29.84
C ALA A 533 -7.39 56.34 -31.26
N ASN A 534 -6.42 55.94 -32.11
CA ASN A 534 -6.31 56.41 -33.49
C ASN A 534 -7.26 55.74 -34.48
N GLU A 535 -7.93 54.63 -34.11
CA GLU A 535 -8.98 54.00 -34.93
C GLU A 535 -10.38 54.60 -34.67
N THR A 536 -10.51 55.53 -33.73
CA THR A 536 -11.77 56.22 -33.37
C THR A 536 -11.85 57.68 -33.84
N GLN A 537 -10.99 58.11 -34.77
CA GLN A 537 -11.02 59.47 -35.33
C GLN A 537 -11.32 59.50 -36.83
#